data_AF-K1T797-F1
#
_entry.id   AF-K1T797-F1
#
_cell.length_a   1.000
_cell.length_b   1.000
_cell.length_c   1.000
_cell.angle_alpha   90.00
_cell.angle_beta   90.00
_cell.angle_gamma   90.00
#
_symmetry.space_group_name_H-M   'P 1'
#
loop_
_entity.id
_entity.type
_entity.pdbx_description
1 polymer ?
#
loop_
_entity_poly.entity_id
_entity_poly.type
_entity_poly.pdbx_seq_one_letter_code
_entity_poly.pdbx_strand_id
1 'polypeptide(L)'
;MVAHNANSFDMLFIRKAGDKAGVDFSNTYIDTLPMAQALFPGLHNYKLDTINKHLEIQPFNHHRAVDDAMALARIFEVMLSDLKEKDMTTVEAINTGLGGNKEVLKKKYYHLIILVQNQTGLKNLYRIVSAAHTKYFFKKPRVPRSLLNQYREGLLLSPACEAGELYRAVVAGKAHDELLRIAGIMTIWKCSLLATTSS
;
A
#
# COMPACT_ATOMS: atom_id res chain seq x y z
N MET A 1 -2.46 -8.48 -14.01
CA MET A 1 -1.77 -9.53 -13.24
C MET A 1 -2.43 -9.66 -11.88
N VAL A 2 -2.62 -10.88 -11.39
CA VAL A 2 -3.12 -11.16 -10.03
C VAL A 2 -2.03 -11.97 -9.33
N ALA A 3 -1.64 -11.55 -8.13
CA ALA A 3 -0.61 -12.22 -7.35
C ALA A 3 -0.94 -12.12 -5.85
N HIS A 4 -0.37 -13.01 -5.05
CA HIS A 4 -0.59 -13.04 -3.61
C HIS A 4 0.65 -12.51 -2.90
N ASN A 5 0.56 -11.37 -2.22
CA ASN A 5 1.71 -10.63 -1.68
C ASN A 5 2.66 -10.10 -2.77
N ALA A 6 2.08 -9.63 -3.87
CA ALA A 6 2.76 -9.24 -5.11
C ALA A 6 3.93 -8.25 -4.90
N ASN A 7 3.76 -7.26 -4.01
CA ASN A 7 4.77 -6.23 -3.73
C ASN A 7 6.06 -6.76 -3.10
N SER A 8 5.94 -7.80 -2.27
CA SER A 8 7.05 -8.28 -1.45
C SER A 8 7.80 -9.44 -2.11
N PHE A 9 7.25 -10.02 -3.18
CA PHE A 9 7.78 -11.21 -3.81
C PHE A 9 7.78 -11.09 -5.34
N ASP A 10 6.65 -11.34 -6.01
CA ASP A 10 6.57 -11.48 -7.47
C ASP A 10 7.12 -10.26 -8.21
N MET A 11 6.74 -9.04 -7.78
CA MET A 11 7.17 -7.81 -8.43
C MET A 11 8.68 -7.55 -8.29
N LEU A 12 9.33 -8.08 -7.25
CA LEU A 12 10.79 -7.93 -7.11
C LEU A 12 11.52 -8.77 -8.15
N PHE A 13 11.07 -10.01 -8.37
CA PHE A 13 11.64 -10.89 -9.39
C PHE A 13 11.34 -10.39 -10.80
N ILE A 14 10.09 -9.99 -11.06
CA ILE A 14 9.66 -9.49 -12.37
C ILE A 14 10.42 -8.22 -12.74
N ARG A 15 10.53 -7.24 -11.84
CA ARG A 15 11.29 -6.01 -12.11
C ARG A 15 12.75 -6.31 -12.39
N LYS A 16 13.39 -7.13 -11.55
CA LYS A 16 14.81 -7.51 -11.75
C LYS A 16 15.05 -8.26 -13.06
N ALA A 17 14.09 -9.09 -13.49
CA ALA A 17 14.15 -9.75 -14.79
C ALA A 17 13.90 -8.78 -15.95
N GLY A 18 12.95 -7.85 -15.79
CA GLY A 18 12.66 -6.76 -16.73
C GLY A 18 13.87 -5.86 -16.95
N ASP A 19 14.52 -5.42 -15.88
CA ASP A 19 15.74 -4.60 -15.92
C ASP A 19 16.85 -5.29 -16.73
N LYS A 20 17.02 -6.61 -16.53
CA LYS A 20 17.98 -7.41 -17.30
C LYS A 20 17.61 -7.57 -18.77
N ALA A 21 16.32 -7.61 -19.07
CA ALA A 21 15.80 -7.78 -20.42
C ALA A 21 15.60 -6.44 -21.16
N GLY A 22 15.81 -5.29 -20.50
CA GLY A 22 15.51 -3.97 -21.04
C GLY A 22 14.01 -3.70 -21.20
N VAL A 23 13.16 -4.38 -20.42
CA VAL A 23 11.70 -4.25 -20.46
C VAL A 23 11.21 -3.65 -19.16
N ASP A 24 10.61 -2.46 -19.23
CA ASP A 24 9.93 -1.86 -18.09
C ASP A 24 8.58 -2.55 -17.83
N PHE A 25 8.32 -2.89 -16.57
CA PHE A 25 7.09 -3.54 -16.14
C PHE A 25 6.32 -2.63 -15.18
N SER A 26 5.59 -1.68 -15.76
CA SER A 26 4.78 -0.66 -15.06
C SER A 26 3.28 -0.99 -14.97
N ASN A 27 2.89 -2.20 -15.35
CA ASN A 27 1.49 -2.64 -15.40
C ASN A 27 0.80 -2.65 -14.01
N THR A 28 -0.50 -2.34 -14.00
CA THR A 28 -1.36 -2.51 -12.82
C THR A 28 -1.52 -3.99 -12.46
N TYR A 29 -1.44 -4.30 -11.17
CA TYR A 29 -1.68 -5.64 -10.65
C TYR A 29 -2.62 -5.60 -9.43
N ILE A 30 -3.24 -6.73 -9.14
CA ILE A 30 -4.10 -6.94 -7.99
C ILE A 30 -3.35 -7.82 -6.99
N ASP A 31 -3.29 -7.38 -5.73
CA ASP A 31 -2.76 -8.15 -4.62
C ASP A 31 -3.92 -8.79 -3.84
N THR A 32 -4.00 -10.12 -3.85
CA THR A 32 -5.09 -10.84 -3.18
C THR A 32 -4.89 -10.95 -1.67
N LEU A 33 -3.70 -10.69 -1.15
CA LEU A 33 -3.44 -10.74 0.30
C LEU A 33 -4.31 -9.74 1.09
N PRO A 34 -4.33 -8.43 0.77
CA PRO A 34 -5.23 -7.50 1.45
C PRO A 34 -6.70 -7.84 1.21
N MET A 35 -7.07 -8.35 0.03
CA MET A 35 -8.45 -8.79 -0.23
C MET A 35 -8.85 -9.94 0.70
N ALA A 36 -7.97 -10.93 0.89
CA ALA A 36 -8.19 -12.07 1.78
C ALA A 36 -8.32 -11.66 3.25
N GLN A 37 -7.49 -10.70 3.69
CA GLN A 37 -7.54 -10.18 5.06
C GLN A 37 -8.88 -9.51 5.38
N ALA A 38 -9.45 -8.88 4.37
CA ALA A 38 -10.66 -8.09 4.50
C ALA A 38 -11.93 -8.95 4.34
N LEU A 39 -11.92 -9.90 3.39
CA LEU A 39 -13.01 -10.84 3.16
C LEU A 39 -13.10 -11.92 4.24
N PHE A 40 -11.97 -12.40 4.76
CA PHE A 40 -11.90 -13.54 5.68
C PHE A 40 -11.23 -13.17 7.01
N PRO A 41 -11.80 -12.23 7.79
CA PRO A 41 -11.19 -11.79 9.03
C PRO A 41 -11.16 -12.91 10.08
N GLY A 42 -10.04 -13.03 10.80
CA GLY A 42 -9.91 -13.97 11.93
C GLY A 42 -9.01 -15.18 11.66
N LEU A 43 -8.52 -15.34 10.43
CA LEU A 43 -7.51 -16.36 10.14
C LEU A 43 -6.19 -16.10 10.87
N HIS A 44 -5.57 -17.17 11.37
CA HIS A 44 -4.30 -17.11 12.10
C HIS A 44 -3.13 -16.64 11.22
N ASN A 45 -3.18 -16.92 9.92
CA ASN A 45 -2.34 -16.32 8.88
C ASN A 45 -3.11 -16.30 7.55
N TYR A 46 -2.57 -15.62 6.54
CA TYR A 46 -3.19 -15.49 5.22
C TYR A 46 -2.29 -16.07 4.13
N LYS A 47 -1.60 -17.18 4.39
CA LYS A 47 -0.89 -17.92 3.35
C LYS A 47 -1.89 -18.58 2.40
N LEU A 48 -1.49 -18.81 1.16
CA LEU A 48 -2.32 -19.43 0.14
C LEU A 48 -2.95 -20.75 0.62
N ASP A 49 -2.17 -21.64 1.25
CA ASP A 49 -2.65 -22.89 1.83
C ASP A 49 -3.72 -22.69 2.92
N THR A 50 -3.55 -21.68 3.76
CA THR A 50 -4.50 -21.37 4.85
C THR A 50 -5.82 -20.84 4.31
N ILE A 51 -5.76 -19.99 3.28
CA ILE A 51 -6.96 -19.48 2.61
C ILE A 51 -7.64 -20.62 1.84
N ASN A 52 -6.88 -21.44 1.11
CA ASN A 52 -7.40 -22.59 0.37
C ASN A 52 -8.16 -23.56 1.27
N LYS A 53 -7.59 -23.87 2.45
CA LYS A 53 -8.24 -24.69 3.48
C LYS A 53 -9.49 -24.04 4.06
N HIS A 54 -9.45 -22.74 4.31
CA HIS A 54 -10.60 -22.01 4.84
C HIS A 54 -11.78 -22.00 3.87
N LEU A 55 -11.50 -21.87 2.57
CA LEU A 55 -12.49 -21.87 1.50
C LEU A 55 -12.89 -23.28 1.04
N GLU A 56 -12.38 -24.33 1.70
CA GLU A 56 -12.65 -25.74 1.38
C GLU A 56 -12.35 -26.10 -0.10
N ILE A 57 -11.39 -25.39 -0.72
CA ILE A 57 -10.94 -25.65 -2.09
C ILE A 57 -10.01 -26.87 -2.09
N GLN A 58 -10.01 -27.63 -3.19
CA GLN A 58 -9.16 -28.82 -3.30
C GLN A 58 -7.68 -28.52 -3.01
N PRO A 59 -6.98 -29.44 -2.31
CA PRO A 59 -5.56 -29.28 -2.03
C PRO A 59 -4.76 -29.21 -3.33
N PHE A 60 -3.69 -28.43 -3.32
CA PHE A 60 -2.75 -28.33 -4.42
C PHE A 60 -1.34 -28.63 -3.93
N ASN A 61 -0.46 -28.95 -4.87
CA ASN A 61 0.92 -29.27 -4.57
C ASN A 61 1.79 -28.00 -4.62
N HIS A 62 2.50 -27.69 -3.54
CA HIS A 62 3.29 -26.45 -3.39
C HIS A 62 4.64 -26.48 -4.14
N HIS A 63 4.90 -27.51 -4.94
CA HIS A 63 6.20 -27.70 -5.58
C HIS A 63 6.35 -27.00 -6.93
N ARG A 64 5.25 -26.53 -7.54
CA ARG A 64 5.28 -25.88 -8.85
C ARG A 64 4.56 -24.53 -8.82
N ALA A 65 5.20 -23.51 -9.39
CA ALA A 65 4.60 -22.17 -9.55
C ALA A 65 3.27 -22.19 -10.33
N VAL A 66 3.08 -23.17 -11.23
CA VAL A 66 1.82 -23.36 -11.97
C VAL A 66 0.69 -23.80 -11.02
N ASP A 67 0.98 -24.66 -10.06
CA ASP A 67 -0.01 -25.17 -9.10
C ASP A 67 -0.41 -24.04 -8.13
N ASP A 68 0.56 -23.22 -7.69
CA ASP A 68 0.30 -22.02 -6.90
C ASP A 68 -0.57 -21.00 -7.65
N ALA A 69 -0.27 -20.75 -8.94
CA ALA A 69 -1.04 -19.85 -9.78
C ALA A 69 -2.48 -20.35 -9.98
N MET A 70 -2.67 -21.67 -10.15
CA MET A 70 -3.98 -22.28 -10.27
C MET A 70 -4.79 -22.18 -8.98
N ALA A 71 -4.15 -22.44 -7.83
CA ALA A 71 -4.79 -22.29 -6.52
C ALA A 71 -5.19 -20.84 -6.26
N LEU A 72 -4.31 -19.89 -6.60
CA LEU A 72 -4.61 -18.46 -6.52
C LEU A 72 -5.79 -18.06 -7.40
N ALA A 73 -5.88 -18.58 -8.64
CA ALA A 73 -6.99 -18.30 -9.54
C ALA A 73 -8.32 -18.76 -8.94
N ARG A 74 -8.39 -19.97 -8.39
CA ARG A 74 -9.59 -20.52 -7.73
C ARG A 74 -10.00 -19.70 -6.50
N ILE A 75 -9.04 -19.36 -5.65
CA ILE A 75 -9.27 -18.49 -4.49
C ILE A 75 -9.83 -17.14 -4.95
N PHE A 76 -9.26 -16.58 -6.02
CA PHE A 76 -9.68 -15.29 -6.55
C PHE A 76 -11.10 -15.34 -7.15
N GLU A 77 -11.50 -16.42 -7.82
CA GLU A 77 -12.87 -16.63 -8.30
C GLU A 77 -13.89 -16.62 -7.16
N VAL A 78 -13.58 -17.27 -6.04
CA VAL A 78 -14.43 -17.23 -4.83
C VAL A 78 -14.49 -15.80 -4.27
N MET A 79 -13.36 -15.11 -4.14
CA MET A 79 -13.33 -13.71 -3.68
C MET A 79 -14.16 -12.77 -4.57
N LEU A 80 -14.14 -12.97 -5.89
CA LEU A 80 -14.94 -12.18 -6.82
C LEU A 80 -16.44 -12.45 -6.66
N SER A 81 -16.82 -13.68 -6.33
CA SER A 81 -18.21 -14.05 -6.05
C SER A 81 -18.70 -13.37 -4.78
N ASP A 82 -17.93 -13.43 -3.69
CA ASP A 82 -18.22 -12.74 -2.42
C ASP A 82 -18.30 -11.22 -2.58
N LEU A 83 -17.43 -10.63 -3.41
CA LEU A 83 -17.46 -9.20 -3.72
C LEU A 83 -18.72 -8.80 -4.47
N LYS A 84 -19.15 -9.63 -5.41
CA LYS A 84 -20.39 -9.41 -6.18
C LYS A 84 -21.61 -9.45 -5.27
N GLU A 85 -21.66 -10.38 -4.31
CA GLU A 85 -22.75 -10.44 -3.30
C GLU A 85 -22.80 -9.19 -2.41
N LYS A 86 -21.66 -8.51 -2.21
CA LYS A 86 -21.56 -7.26 -1.45
C LYS A 86 -21.75 -6.00 -2.30
N ASP A 87 -22.23 -6.13 -3.54
CA ASP A 87 -22.36 -5.05 -4.53
C ASP A 87 -21.04 -4.30 -4.84
N MET A 88 -19.90 -4.96 -4.63
CA MET A 88 -18.57 -4.38 -4.84
C MET A 88 -18.03 -4.75 -6.22
N THR A 89 -18.38 -3.97 -7.24
CA THR A 89 -18.05 -4.27 -8.64
C THR A 89 -16.85 -3.51 -9.20
N THR A 90 -16.27 -2.58 -8.44
CA THR A 90 -15.14 -1.75 -8.88
C THR A 90 -13.91 -1.92 -7.98
N VAL A 91 -12.71 -1.72 -8.55
CA VAL A 91 -11.44 -1.77 -7.79
C VAL A 91 -11.40 -0.70 -6.69
N GLU A 92 -12.03 0.44 -6.92
CA GLU A 92 -12.15 1.50 -5.91
C GLU A 92 -13.08 1.08 -4.76
N ALA A 93 -14.18 0.39 -5.07
CA ALA A 93 -15.06 -0.20 -4.06
C ALA A 93 -14.28 -1.22 -3.22
N ILE A 94 -13.47 -2.11 -3.81
CA ILE A 94 -12.60 -3.06 -3.08
C ILE A 94 -11.71 -2.33 -2.06
N ASN A 95 -11.09 -1.22 -2.45
CA ASN A 95 -10.20 -0.44 -1.59
C ASN A 95 -10.92 0.32 -0.45
N THR A 96 -12.22 0.60 -0.61
CA THR A 96 -13.00 1.45 0.31
C THR A 96 -14.01 0.66 1.15
N GLY A 97 -14.59 -0.41 0.60
CA GLY A 97 -15.71 -1.18 1.14
C GLY A 97 -15.33 -2.48 1.85
N LEU A 98 -14.15 -3.05 1.62
CA LEU A 98 -13.78 -4.34 2.22
C LEU A 98 -13.33 -4.24 3.69
N GLY A 99 -13.01 -3.05 4.20
CA GLY A 99 -12.36 -3.00 5.51
C GLY A 99 -12.07 -1.59 6.01
N GLY A 100 -13.13 -0.88 6.37
CA GLY A 100 -13.05 0.33 7.18
C GLY A 100 -12.21 0.13 8.44
N ASN A 101 -11.28 1.06 8.66
CA ASN A 101 -10.45 1.26 9.83
C ASN A 101 -9.51 0.12 10.29
N LYS A 102 -9.90 -1.16 10.42
CA LYS A 102 -9.02 -2.18 11.05
C LYS A 102 -7.79 -2.62 10.22
N GLU A 103 -7.82 -2.52 8.90
CA GLU A 103 -6.69 -2.96 8.04
C GLU A 103 -5.67 -1.86 7.73
N VAL A 104 -6.12 -0.60 7.66
CA VAL A 104 -5.23 0.58 7.67
C VAL A 104 -4.29 0.53 8.89
N LEU A 105 -4.72 -0.15 9.96
CA LEU A 105 -3.96 -0.31 11.20
C LEU A 105 -2.90 -1.43 11.15
N LYS A 106 -2.98 -2.36 10.20
CA LYS A 106 -1.93 -3.37 9.93
C LYS A 106 -0.96 -2.96 8.82
N LYS A 107 -1.32 -2.01 7.96
CA LYS A 107 -0.38 -1.44 6.97
C LYS A 107 0.82 -0.82 7.67
N LYS A 108 2.01 -0.98 7.06
CA LYS A 108 3.23 -0.30 7.51
C LYS A 108 2.97 1.20 7.56
N TYR A 109 3.19 1.80 8.71
CA TYR A 109 3.15 3.23 8.90
C TYR A 109 4.57 3.77 8.98
N TYR A 110 4.70 5.04 8.60
CA TYR A 110 5.97 5.75 8.58
C TYR A 110 5.84 7.02 9.39
N HIS A 111 6.95 7.45 9.98
CA HIS A 111 6.98 8.78 10.58
C HIS A 111 7.00 9.84 9.46
N LEU A 112 6.34 10.95 9.71
CA LEU A 112 6.30 12.11 8.83
C LEU A 112 6.37 13.37 9.68
N ILE A 113 7.16 14.35 9.24
CA ILE A 113 7.19 15.68 9.86
C ILE A 113 6.38 16.62 8.94
N ILE A 114 5.43 17.33 9.53
CA ILE A 114 4.59 18.32 8.86
C ILE A 114 4.94 19.69 9.43
N LEU A 115 5.35 20.61 8.57
CA LEU A 115 5.54 22.02 8.92
C LEU A 115 4.41 22.86 8.31
N VAL A 116 3.96 23.86 9.04
CA VAL A 116 2.89 24.76 8.61
C VAL A 116 3.49 26.00 7.98
N GLN A 117 3.03 26.36 6.78
CA GLN A 117 3.51 27.55 6.07
C GLN A 117 2.67 28.80 6.35
N ASN A 118 1.36 28.64 6.60
CA ASN A 118 0.43 29.75 6.72
C ASN A 118 -0.82 29.37 7.55
N GLN A 119 -1.72 30.33 7.74
CA GLN A 119 -2.93 30.14 8.54
C GLN A 119 -3.87 29.06 7.97
N THR A 120 -3.95 28.90 6.65
CA THR A 120 -4.71 27.83 5.99
C THR A 120 -4.12 26.46 6.35
N GLY A 121 -2.79 26.34 6.28
CA GLY A 121 -2.05 25.16 6.72
C GLY A 121 -2.29 24.82 8.19
N LEU A 122 -2.36 25.82 9.08
CA LEU A 122 -2.64 25.59 10.50
C LEU A 122 -4.04 24.99 10.70
N LYS A 123 -5.06 25.55 10.03
CA LYS A 123 -6.44 25.02 10.06
C LYS A 123 -6.49 23.59 9.52
N ASN A 124 -5.78 23.32 8.42
CA ASN A 124 -5.66 22.00 7.81
C ASN A 124 -4.98 20.99 8.74
N LEU A 125 -3.90 21.39 9.41
CA LEU A 125 -3.21 20.56 10.40
C LEU A 125 -4.15 20.17 11.54
N TYR A 126 -4.94 21.11 12.08
CA TYR A 126 -5.92 20.79 13.12
C TYR A 126 -6.96 19.78 12.66
N ARG A 127 -7.45 19.88 11.42
CA ARG A 127 -8.37 18.89 10.84
C ARG A 127 -7.73 17.50 10.75
N ILE A 128 -6.48 17.44 10.30
CA ILE A 128 -5.71 16.19 10.20
C ILE A 128 -5.52 15.56 11.58
N VAL A 129 -5.05 16.34 12.56
CA VAL A 129 -4.82 15.87 13.94
C VAL A 129 -6.12 15.38 14.57
N SER A 130 -7.20 16.17 14.45
CA SER A 130 -8.52 15.78 14.96
C SER A 130 -8.99 14.45 14.36
N ALA A 131 -8.91 14.28 13.04
CA ALA A 131 -9.28 13.04 12.37
C ALA A 131 -8.37 11.86 12.77
N ALA A 132 -7.06 12.09 12.96
CA ALA A 132 -6.12 11.08 13.40
C ALA A 132 -6.45 10.51 14.78
N HIS A 133 -6.98 11.36 15.67
CA HIS A 133 -7.35 10.99 17.03
C HIS A 133 -8.79 10.49 17.17
N THR A 134 -9.71 10.90 16.29
CA THR A 134 -11.14 10.53 16.39
C THR A 134 -11.54 9.40 15.46
N LYS A 135 -11.02 9.37 14.23
CA LYS A 135 -11.44 8.43 13.16
C LYS A 135 -10.42 7.35 12.87
N TYR A 136 -9.14 7.69 12.95
CA TYR A 136 -8.02 6.81 12.55
C TYR A 136 -7.12 6.39 13.72
N PHE A 137 -7.63 6.52 14.95
CA PHE A 137 -6.89 6.16 16.16
C PHE A 137 -6.85 4.65 16.37
N PHE A 138 -5.70 4.16 16.86
CA PHE A 138 -5.52 2.76 17.25
C PHE A 138 -4.66 2.69 18.51
N LYS A 139 -3.44 2.14 18.45
CA LYS A 139 -2.45 2.26 19.53
C LYS A 139 -1.79 3.65 19.57
N LYS A 140 -1.70 4.31 18.41
CA LYS A 140 -1.19 5.67 18.19
C LYS A 140 -2.07 6.34 17.13
N PRO A 141 -2.25 7.67 17.15
CA PRO A 141 -2.96 8.38 16.09
C PRO A 141 -2.26 8.16 14.75
N ARG A 142 -3.03 7.91 13.68
CA ARG A 142 -2.50 7.69 12.33
C ARG A 142 -3.23 8.56 11.32
N VAL A 143 -2.53 8.89 10.24
CA VAL A 143 -3.06 9.72 9.16
C VAL A 143 -2.94 8.94 7.86
N PRO A 144 -4.05 8.60 7.17
CA PRO A 144 -3.96 8.02 5.84
C PRO A 144 -3.48 9.06 4.83
N ARG A 145 -2.74 8.60 3.81
CA ARG A 145 -2.21 9.49 2.75
C ARG A 145 -3.30 10.27 2.01
N SER A 146 -4.47 9.68 1.80
CA SER A 146 -5.60 10.35 1.16
C SER A 146 -6.04 11.59 1.94
N LEU A 147 -6.20 11.48 3.26
CA LEU A 147 -6.53 12.59 4.14
C LEU A 147 -5.45 13.67 4.16
N LEU A 148 -4.18 13.25 4.16
CA LEU A 148 -3.05 14.18 4.10
C LEU A 148 -3.04 14.97 2.78
N ASN A 149 -3.32 14.31 1.66
CA ASN A 149 -3.40 14.96 0.35
C ASN A 149 -4.60 15.89 0.23
N GLN A 150 -5.74 15.53 0.83
CA GLN A 150 -6.94 16.36 0.87
C GLN A 150 -6.69 17.71 1.56
N TYR A 151 -5.92 17.72 2.66
CA TYR A 151 -5.62 18.91 3.44
C TYR A 151 -4.18 19.41 3.25
N ARG A 152 -3.60 19.16 2.08
CA ARG A 152 -2.18 19.42 1.80
C ARG A 152 -1.83 20.90 1.68
N GLU A 153 -2.80 21.74 1.38
CA GLU A 153 -2.59 23.18 1.20
C GLU A 153 -2.00 23.83 2.46
N GLY A 154 -0.93 24.60 2.28
CA GLY A 154 -0.23 25.29 3.36
C GLY A 154 0.63 24.39 4.25
N LEU A 155 0.86 23.12 3.86
CA LEU A 155 1.70 22.16 4.58
C LEU A 155 2.98 21.80 3.80
N LEU A 156 4.11 21.82 4.50
CA LEU A 156 5.37 21.25 4.03
C LEU A 156 5.56 19.85 4.63
N LEU A 157 5.78 18.87 3.77
CA LEU A 157 6.05 17.50 4.19
C LEU A 157 7.55 17.21 4.07
N SER A 158 8.15 16.75 5.17
CA SER A 158 9.56 16.33 5.22
C SER A 158 9.66 14.82 5.40
N PRO A 159 10.69 14.16 4.80
CA PRO A 159 11.10 12.86 5.32
C PRO A 159 11.39 13.02 6.81
N ALA A 160 10.78 12.16 7.63
CA ALA A 160 11.03 12.16 9.07
C ALA A 160 12.38 11.49 9.38
N CYS A 161 12.52 11.01 10.62
CA CYS A 161 13.68 10.30 11.13
C CYS A 161 13.90 8.92 10.44
N GLU A 162 14.69 8.04 11.05
CA GLU A 162 14.98 6.68 10.59
C GLU A 162 13.74 5.79 10.37
N ALA A 163 12.61 6.15 11.00
CA ALA A 163 11.31 5.50 10.80
C ALA A 163 10.50 6.05 9.62
N GLY A 164 11.03 7.02 8.87
CA GLY A 164 10.44 7.58 7.67
C GLY A 164 10.50 6.63 6.47
N GLU A 165 9.59 6.82 5.52
CA GLU A 165 9.45 5.95 4.36
C GLU A 165 10.65 6.00 3.42
N LEU A 166 11.14 7.22 3.13
CA LEU A 166 12.29 7.43 2.25
C LEU A 166 13.56 6.82 2.85
N TYR A 167 13.84 7.08 4.12
CA TYR A 167 15.02 6.53 4.79
C TYR A 167 15.00 5.00 4.78
N ARG A 168 13.87 4.39 5.13
CA ARG A 168 13.72 2.92 5.10
C ARG A 168 13.85 2.34 3.69
N ALA A 169 13.38 3.04 2.66
CA ALA A 169 13.53 2.60 1.28
C ALA A 169 14.99 2.65 0.81
N VAL A 170 15.74 3.69 1.22
CA VAL A 170 17.20 3.80 0.96
C VAL A 170 17.95 2.66 1.64
N VAL A 171 17.72 2.43 2.94
CA VAL A 171 18.37 1.34 3.69
C VAL A 171 18.02 -0.04 3.11
N ALA A 172 16.81 -0.21 2.59
CA ALA A 172 16.38 -1.44 1.94
C ALA A 172 16.91 -1.62 0.50
N GLY A 173 17.73 -0.70 -0.01
CA GLY A 173 18.32 -0.80 -1.35
C GLY A 173 17.30 -0.77 -2.49
N LYS A 174 16.20 0.00 -2.34
CA LYS A 174 15.18 0.14 -3.38
C LYS A 174 15.72 0.87 -4.61
N ALA A 175 15.15 0.57 -5.78
CA ALA A 175 15.54 1.17 -7.05
C ALA A 175 15.39 2.69 -7.04
N HIS A 176 16.22 3.40 -7.82
CA HIS A 176 16.29 4.86 -7.81
C HIS A 176 14.93 5.51 -8.14
N ASP A 177 14.23 5.00 -9.14
CA ASP A 177 12.91 5.53 -9.54
C ASP A 177 11.85 5.40 -8.44
N GLU A 178 11.94 4.33 -7.65
CA GLU A 178 11.06 4.13 -6.51
C GLU A 178 11.38 5.14 -5.39
N LEU A 179 12.65 5.46 -5.17
CA LEU A 179 13.07 6.51 -4.23
C LEU A 179 12.57 7.89 -4.69
N LEU A 180 12.69 8.21 -5.97
CA LEU A 180 12.19 9.47 -6.55
C LEU A 180 10.68 9.59 -6.39
N ARG A 181 9.93 8.51 -6.62
CA ARG A 181 8.47 8.49 -6.42
C ARG A 181 8.09 8.75 -4.95
N ILE A 182 8.81 8.16 -4.00
CA ILE A 182 8.58 8.39 -2.56
C ILE A 182 8.95 9.83 -2.19
N ALA A 183 10.10 10.32 -2.65
CA ALA A 183 10.57 11.69 -2.43
C ALA A 183 9.67 12.75 -3.07
N GLY A 184 9.02 12.45 -4.20
CA GLY A 184 8.10 13.36 -4.88
C GLY A 184 6.87 13.75 -4.04
N ILE A 185 6.56 12.96 -3.01
CA ILE A 185 5.52 13.26 -2.02
C ILE A 185 6.01 14.29 -1.00
N MET A 186 7.31 14.51 -0.85
CA MET A 186 7.91 15.42 0.13
C MET A 186 8.11 16.81 -0.50
N THR A 187 7.62 17.85 0.18
CA THR A 187 7.69 19.22 -0.35
C THR A 187 9.11 19.76 -0.32
N ILE A 188 9.89 19.42 0.71
CA ILE A 188 11.27 19.90 0.87
C ILE A 188 12.20 19.38 -0.24
N TRP A 189 11.96 18.16 -0.74
CA TRP A 189 12.76 17.58 -1.82
C TRP A 189 12.53 18.27 -3.16
N LYS A 190 11.30 18.70 -3.46
CA LYS A 190 11.02 19.48 -4.67
C LYS A 190 11.76 20.82 -4.68
N CYS A 191 11.86 21.49 -3.53
CA CYS A 191 12.63 22.73 -3.43
C CYS A 191 14.13 22.51 -3.65
N SER A 192 14.70 21.40 -3.14
CA SER A 192 16.14 21.12 -3.31
C SER A 192 16.51 20.73 -4.75
N LEU A 193 15.62 20.05 -5.48
CA LEU A 193 15.80 19.72 -6.91
C LEU A 193 15.66 20.94 -7.83
N LEU A 194 14.80 21.89 -7.46
CA LEU A 194 14.68 23.17 -8.18
C LEU A 194 15.87 24.09 -7.92
N ALA A 195 16.50 24.00 -6.75
CA ALA A 195 17.68 24.80 -6.42
C ALA A 195 18.98 24.30 -7.09
N THR A 196 19.06 23.04 -7.49
CA THR A 196 20.23 22.45 -8.15
C THR A 196 20.18 22.50 -9.69
N THR A 197 19.05 22.93 -10.27
CA THR A 197 18.88 23.07 -11.73
C THR A 197 19.02 24.51 -12.21
N SER A 198 19.35 25.44 -11.32
CA SER A 198 19.50 26.88 -11.59
C SER A 198 20.95 27.38 -11.45
N SER A 199 21.94 26.55 -11.79
CA SER A 199 23.37 26.90 -11.83
C SER A 199 24.01 26.44 -13.12
#